data_AF-A0AAT9GSH0-F1
#
_entry.id   AF-A0AAT9GSH0-F1
#
_cell.length_a   1.000
_cell.length_b   1.000
_cell.length_c   1.000
_cell.angle_alpha   90.00
_cell.angle_beta   90.00
_cell.angle_gamma   90.00
#
_symmetry.space_group_name_H-M   'P 1'
#
loop_
_entity.id
_entity.type
_entity.pdbx_description
1 polymer ?
#
loop_
_entity_poly.entity_id
_entity_poly.type
_entity_poly.pdbx_seq_one_letter_code
_entity_poly.pdbx_strand_id
1 'polypeptide(L)'
;MNIKNLAIGVGVIVFILMLVLPYALQPFEVPLNAFFKVSNIDYANSNITCVIFISWYGCPYGATDSWILYAFLSHYGKITYNISYSDPNDIYPNTPALIFTNFQPNSSIHFRFVYLYNRFLNATANGSVVINYVKYGLQVIEKDFPQYYPFVKEYVTQRWASGSFFQPVAYMGNPPHIPTLIIISSDKGTYMLIGHIVSPSLLDNYNATYLLSHLSQLSFIQQGVAELEKYT
;
A
#
# COMPACT_ATOMS: atom_id res chain seq x y z
N MET A 1 -35.34 26.35 39.36
CA MET A 1 -35.41 25.64 38.06
C MET A 1 -36.23 24.37 38.27
N ASN A 2 -37.28 24.15 37.48
CA ASN A 2 -38.18 23.00 37.66
C ASN A 2 -37.43 21.70 37.31
N ILE A 3 -37.53 20.65 38.15
CA ILE A 3 -36.84 19.35 37.97
C ILE A 3 -37.10 18.78 36.57
N LYS A 4 -38.28 19.03 36.01
CA LYS A 4 -38.67 18.65 34.65
C LYS A 4 -37.80 19.31 33.56
N ASN A 5 -37.45 20.58 33.73
CA ASN A 5 -36.61 21.32 32.78
C ASN A 5 -35.13 20.89 32.88
N LEU A 6 -34.68 20.51 34.08
CA LEU A 6 -33.35 19.93 34.27
C LEU A 6 -33.25 18.56 33.59
N ALA A 7 -34.25 17.69 33.76
CA ALA A 7 -34.27 16.36 33.14
C ALA A 7 -34.29 16.43 31.59
N ILE A 8 -35.08 17.36 31.02
CA ILE A 8 -35.09 17.59 29.57
C ILE A 8 -33.74 18.11 29.08
N GLY A 9 -33.14 19.07 29.79
CA GLY A 9 -31.82 19.60 29.45
C GLY A 9 -30.73 18.53 29.45
N VAL A 10 -30.70 17.68 30.47
CA VAL A 10 -29.75 16.55 30.56
C VAL A 10 -30.00 15.53 29.43
N GLY A 11 -31.26 15.20 29.13
CA GLY A 11 -31.60 14.26 28.06
C GLY A 11 -31.14 14.76 26.67
N VAL A 12 -31.31 16.05 26.38
CA VAL A 12 -30.85 16.66 25.13
C VAL A 12 -29.32 16.63 25.04
N ILE A 13 -28.61 16.95 26.13
CA ILE A 13 -27.13 16.92 26.15
C ILE A 13 -26.61 15.50 25.92
N VAL A 14 -27.19 14.49 26.57
CA VAL A 14 -26.80 13.08 26.39
C VAL A 14 -27.07 12.61 24.96
N PHE A 15 -28.20 13.00 24.36
CA PHE A 15 -28.52 12.67 22.98
C PHE A 15 -27.56 13.34 21.97
N ILE A 16 -27.24 14.62 22.18
CA ILE A 16 -26.24 15.33 21.35
C ILE A 16 -24.86 14.70 21.51
N LEU A 17 -24.46 14.34 22.74
CA LEU A 17 -23.20 13.62 22.97
C LEU A 17 -23.21 12.26 22.26
N MET A 18 -24.27 11.47 22.35
CA MET A 18 -24.33 10.19 21.62
C MET A 18 -24.27 10.36 20.09
N LEU A 19 -24.79 11.46 19.55
CA LEU A 19 -24.73 11.75 18.12
C LEU A 19 -23.37 12.30 17.69
N VAL A 20 -22.75 13.18 18.46
CA VAL A 20 -21.54 13.93 18.06
C VAL A 20 -20.26 13.21 18.49
N LEU A 21 -20.26 12.55 19.64
CA LEU A 21 -19.09 11.88 20.19
C LEU A 21 -18.51 10.80 19.25
N PRO A 22 -19.31 9.99 18.53
CA PRO A 22 -18.76 9.04 17.55
C PRO A 22 -18.02 9.72 16.39
N TYR A 23 -18.46 10.90 15.94
CA TYR A 23 -17.79 11.66 14.86
C TYR A 23 -16.59 12.45 15.38
N ALA A 24 -16.68 13.00 16.60
CA ALA A 24 -15.57 13.70 17.25
C ALA A 24 -14.45 12.75 17.70
N LEU A 25 -14.81 11.50 18.02
CA LEU A 25 -13.88 10.43 18.37
C LEU A 25 -13.60 9.48 17.21
N GLN A 26 -14.13 9.73 16.00
CA GLN A 26 -13.86 8.88 14.85
C GLN A 26 -12.35 8.96 14.62
N PRO A 27 -11.59 7.87 14.85
CA PRO A 27 -10.16 7.91 14.61
C PRO A 27 -9.97 8.14 13.12
N PHE A 28 -8.94 8.91 12.77
CA PHE A 28 -8.53 9.08 11.38
C PHE A 28 -8.41 7.70 10.73
N GLU A 29 -9.32 7.41 9.81
CA GLU A 29 -9.32 6.18 9.04
C GLU A 29 -8.25 6.30 7.96
N VAL A 30 -7.42 5.27 7.85
CA VAL A 30 -6.37 5.22 6.84
C VAL A 30 -7.00 4.96 5.47
N PRO A 31 -6.84 5.87 4.48
CA PRO A 31 -7.41 5.66 3.17
C PRO A 31 -6.74 4.47 2.48
N LEU A 32 -7.55 3.68 1.78
CA LEU A 32 -7.10 2.55 0.96
C LEU A 32 -7.11 2.95 -0.52
N ASN A 33 -6.18 2.38 -1.30
CA ASN A 33 -6.07 2.57 -2.75
C ASN A 33 -5.90 4.04 -3.17
N ALA A 34 -5.33 4.86 -2.29
CA ALA A 34 -5.00 6.25 -2.53
C ALA A 34 -3.75 6.62 -1.73
N PHE A 35 -2.93 7.50 -2.29
CA PHE A 35 -1.79 8.06 -1.58
C PHE A 35 -2.26 9.06 -0.52
N PHE A 36 -1.68 8.96 0.67
CA PHE A 36 -1.88 9.91 1.75
C PHE A 36 -0.54 10.29 2.39
N LYS A 37 -0.47 11.51 2.92
CA LYS A 37 0.74 12.03 3.53
C LYS A 37 0.92 11.43 4.91
N VAL A 38 2.06 10.80 5.16
CA VAL A 38 2.43 10.23 6.48
C VAL A 38 3.43 11.10 7.23
N SER A 39 4.18 11.95 6.51
CA SER A 39 5.08 12.94 7.11
C SER A 39 5.35 14.12 6.18
N ASN A 40 5.63 15.29 6.76
CA ASN A 40 6.16 16.44 6.04
C ASN A 40 7.67 16.39 5.83
N ILE A 41 8.35 15.41 6.42
CA ILE A 41 9.79 15.23 6.29
C ILE A 41 10.08 14.34 5.08
N ASP A 42 11.11 14.71 4.32
CA ASP A 42 11.75 13.83 3.36
C ASP A 42 12.70 12.88 4.11
N TYR A 43 12.33 11.60 4.16
CA TYR A 43 13.18 10.53 4.68
C TYR A 43 14.07 9.91 3.60
N ALA A 44 14.00 10.38 2.36
CA ALA A 44 15.04 10.13 1.39
C ALA A 44 16.24 11.06 1.69
N ASN A 45 17.42 10.70 1.20
CA ASN A 45 18.56 11.61 1.27
C ASN A 45 18.24 12.86 0.45
N SER A 46 18.71 14.04 0.89
CA SER A 46 18.45 15.30 0.19
C SER A 46 18.79 15.21 -1.30
N ASN A 47 17.87 15.70 -2.15
CA ASN A 47 17.91 15.67 -3.63
C ASN A 47 17.65 14.30 -4.30
N ILE A 48 17.16 13.31 -3.55
CA ILE A 48 16.75 12.02 -4.10
C ILE A 48 15.27 11.81 -3.78
N THR A 49 14.49 11.38 -4.77
CA THR A 49 13.16 10.83 -4.51
C THR A 49 13.29 9.32 -4.39
N CYS A 50 12.84 8.74 -3.27
CA CYS A 50 12.90 7.31 -3.02
C CYS A 50 11.50 6.70 -3.10
N VAL A 51 11.31 5.76 -4.03
CA VAL A 51 10.11 4.94 -4.15
C VAL A 51 10.39 3.56 -3.55
N ILE A 52 9.56 3.14 -2.61
CA ILE A 52 9.66 1.84 -1.94
C ILE A 52 8.41 1.04 -2.24
N PHE A 53 8.60 -0.17 -2.76
CA PHE A 53 7.53 -1.11 -3.03
C PHE A 53 7.64 -2.32 -2.10
N ILE A 54 6.63 -2.52 -1.25
CA ILE A 54 6.56 -3.65 -0.34
C ILE A 54 5.37 -4.49 -0.79
N SER A 55 5.60 -5.75 -1.11
CA SER A 55 4.54 -6.65 -1.53
C SER A 55 4.89 -8.10 -1.19
N TRP A 56 4.20 -9.05 -1.81
CA TRP A 56 4.51 -10.47 -1.76
C TRP A 56 4.27 -11.11 -3.13
N TYR A 57 4.91 -12.24 -3.40
CA TYR A 57 4.99 -12.80 -4.77
C TYR A 57 3.64 -13.11 -5.41
N GLY A 58 2.60 -13.36 -4.60
CA GLY A 58 1.26 -13.72 -5.06
C GLY A 58 0.24 -12.60 -4.92
N CYS A 59 0.62 -11.38 -4.52
CA CYS A 59 -0.35 -10.31 -4.32
C CYS A 59 -0.91 -9.80 -5.65
N PRO A 60 -2.23 -9.79 -5.89
CA PRO A 60 -2.78 -9.18 -7.10
C PRO A 60 -2.65 -7.65 -7.12
N TYR A 61 -2.68 -6.99 -5.97
CA TYR A 61 -2.44 -5.54 -5.87
C TYR A 61 -0.99 -5.22 -6.28
N GLY A 62 -0.03 -5.96 -5.71
CA GLY A 62 1.36 -5.82 -6.09
C GLY A 62 1.65 -6.22 -7.53
N ALA A 63 0.98 -7.25 -8.05
CA ALA A 63 1.07 -7.64 -9.45
C ALA A 63 0.65 -6.50 -10.37
N THR A 64 -0.46 -5.84 -10.08
CA THR A 64 -0.98 -4.72 -10.87
C THR A 64 -0.07 -3.50 -10.78
N ASP A 65 0.30 -3.10 -9.56
CA ASP A 65 1.17 -1.95 -9.33
C ASP A 65 2.56 -2.14 -9.94
N SER A 66 3.05 -3.38 -10.05
CA SER A 66 4.34 -3.66 -10.69
C SER A 66 4.40 -3.20 -12.15
N TRP A 67 3.29 -3.21 -12.88
CA TRP A 67 3.24 -2.72 -14.26
C TRP A 67 3.30 -1.19 -14.33
N ILE A 68 2.61 -0.52 -13.41
CA ILE A 68 2.64 0.94 -13.30
C ILE A 68 4.03 1.40 -12.87
N LEU A 69 4.59 0.77 -11.84
CA LEU A 69 5.95 1.04 -11.37
C LEU A 69 6.97 0.79 -12.48
N TYR A 70 6.83 -0.30 -13.23
CA TYR A 70 7.73 -0.57 -14.36
C TYR A 70 7.63 0.51 -15.44
N ALA A 71 6.42 0.92 -15.83
CA ALA A 71 6.21 1.98 -16.81
C ALA A 71 6.83 3.31 -16.32
N PHE A 72 6.57 3.70 -15.07
CA PHE A 72 7.11 4.92 -14.47
C PHE A 72 8.64 4.88 -14.35
N LEU A 73 9.20 3.84 -13.72
CA LEU A 73 10.61 3.75 -13.38
C LEU A 73 11.52 3.52 -14.60
N SER A 74 10.99 3.02 -15.72
CA SER A 74 11.76 2.81 -16.95
C SER A 74 12.30 4.10 -17.55
N HIS A 75 11.73 5.25 -17.17
CA HIS A 75 12.24 6.58 -17.53
C HIS A 75 13.44 7.02 -16.69
N TYR A 76 13.67 6.38 -15.54
CA TYR A 76 14.58 6.85 -14.49
C TYR A 76 15.70 5.87 -14.15
N GLY A 77 15.79 4.75 -14.87
CA GLY A 77 16.82 3.76 -14.67
C GLY A 77 16.57 2.47 -15.44
N LYS A 78 17.47 1.52 -15.22
CA LYS A 78 17.34 0.16 -15.77
C LYS A 78 16.73 -0.76 -14.72
N ILE A 79 15.60 -1.35 -15.04
CA ILE A 79 14.89 -2.32 -14.18
C ILE A 79 15.20 -3.72 -14.68
N THR A 80 15.46 -4.66 -13.77
CA THR A 80 15.44 -6.09 -14.08
C THR A 80 14.31 -6.75 -13.30
N TYR A 81 13.65 -7.71 -13.94
CA TYR A 81 12.47 -8.34 -13.40
C TYR A 81 12.29 -9.76 -13.94
N ASN A 82 11.50 -10.56 -13.24
CA ASN A 82 10.97 -11.83 -13.71
C ASN A 82 9.46 -11.73 -13.90
N ILE A 83 8.93 -12.33 -14.97
CA ILE A 83 7.48 -12.45 -15.15
C ILE A 83 6.94 -13.49 -14.16
N SER A 84 5.84 -13.16 -13.50
CA SER A 84 5.11 -14.05 -12.59
C SER A 84 3.62 -13.74 -12.65
N TYR A 85 2.84 -14.32 -11.73
CA TYR A 85 1.41 -14.13 -11.58
C TYR A 85 1.02 -14.14 -10.10
N SER A 86 -0.09 -13.47 -9.75
CA SER A 86 -0.68 -13.55 -8.41
C SER A 86 -1.06 -14.99 -8.03
N ASP A 87 -1.38 -15.22 -6.75
CA ASP A 87 -1.89 -16.49 -6.26
C ASP A 87 -3.13 -16.90 -7.10
N PRO A 88 -3.16 -18.12 -7.68
CA PRO A 88 -4.32 -18.59 -8.44
C PRO A 88 -5.59 -18.76 -7.60
N ASN A 89 -5.51 -18.72 -6.27
CA ASN A 89 -6.64 -18.87 -5.35
C ASN A 89 -7.11 -17.55 -4.71
N ASP A 90 -6.51 -16.41 -5.10
CA ASP A 90 -6.91 -15.09 -4.61
C ASP A 90 -8.18 -14.58 -5.33
N ILE A 91 -8.77 -13.48 -4.84
CA ILE A 91 -9.95 -12.84 -5.43
C ILE A 91 -9.70 -12.29 -6.84
N TYR A 92 -8.44 -11.97 -7.16
CA TYR A 92 -7.98 -11.61 -8.50
C TYR A 92 -6.91 -12.63 -8.94
N PRO A 93 -7.34 -13.84 -9.36
CA PRO A 93 -6.42 -14.95 -9.57
C PRO A 93 -5.59 -14.74 -10.83
N ASN A 94 -4.33 -15.17 -10.80
CA ASN A 94 -3.41 -15.13 -11.94
C ASN A 94 -3.29 -13.75 -12.62
N THR A 95 -3.40 -12.66 -11.85
CA THR A 95 -3.06 -11.31 -12.30
C THR A 95 -1.59 -11.32 -12.76
N PRO A 96 -1.26 -10.93 -14.00
CA PRO A 96 0.12 -10.91 -14.47
C PRO A 96 0.97 -9.94 -13.64
N ALA A 97 2.21 -10.31 -13.35
CA ALA A 97 3.08 -9.56 -12.45
C ALA A 97 4.51 -9.43 -13.00
N LEU A 98 5.17 -8.34 -12.64
CA LEU A 98 6.60 -8.18 -12.73
C LEU A 98 7.20 -8.26 -11.31
N ILE A 99 8.03 -9.27 -11.09
CA ILE A 99 8.82 -9.38 -9.86
C ILE A 99 10.15 -8.67 -10.08
N PHE A 100 10.34 -7.53 -9.44
CA PHE A 100 11.58 -6.79 -9.53
C PHE A 100 12.74 -7.55 -8.87
N THR A 101 13.90 -7.53 -9.52
CA THR A 101 15.12 -8.19 -9.03
C THR A 101 16.30 -7.22 -8.90
N ASN A 102 16.30 -6.13 -9.66
CA ASN A 102 17.25 -5.03 -9.50
C ASN A 102 16.69 -3.74 -10.10
N PHE A 103 17.19 -2.62 -9.59
CA PHE A 103 17.03 -1.31 -10.21
C PHE A 103 18.35 -0.54 -10.15
N GLN A 104 18.82 -0.10 -11.31
CA GLN A 104 19.98 0.76 -11.42
C GLN A 104 19.51 2.17 -11.81
N PRO A 105 19.54 3.15 -10.90
CA PRO A 105 19.10 4.51 -11.20
C PRO A 105 20.05 5.16 -12.22
N ASN A 106 19.50 5.99 -13.10
CA ASN A 106 20.25 6.93 -13.93
C ASN A 106 19.81 8.39 -13.71
N SER A 107 19.00 8.63 -12.67
CA SER A 107 18.43 9.92 -12.28
C SER A 107 18.39 10.07 -10.75
N SER A 108 17.75 11.12 -10.23
CA SER A 108 17.48 11.31 -8.79
C SER A 108 16.35 10.43 -8.25
N ILE A 109 15.64 9.67 -9.09
CA ILE A 109 14.64 8.71 -8.63
C ILE A 109 15.32 7.39 -8.30
N HIS A 110 15.22 6.98 -7.04
CA HIS A 110 15.68 5.70 -6.55
C HIS A 110 14.49 4.78 -6.29
N PHE A 111 14.65 3.50 -6.60
CA PHE A 111 13.65 2.48 -6.34
C PHE A 111 14.23 1.35 -5.51
N ARG A 112 13.50 0.98 -4.46
CA ARG A 112 13.81 -0.16 -3.61
C ARG A 112 12.54 -0.99 -3.43
N PHE A 113 12.70 -2.29 -3.22
CA PHE A 113 11.56 -3.18 -3.08
C PHE A 113 11.87 -4.34 -2.15
N VAL A 114 10.83 -4.92 -1.57
CA VAL A 114 10.91 -6.20 -0.85
C VAL A 114 9.65 -7.02 -1.11
N TYR A 115 9.85 -8.32 -1.33
CA TYR A 115 8.77 -9.31 -1.36
C TYR A 115 8.82 -10.11 -0.07
N LEU A 116 7.76 -10.04 0.74
CA LEU A 116 7.75 -10.59 2.10
C LEU A 116 7.46 -12.10 2.12
N TYR A 117 6.50 -12.54 1.31
CA TYR A 117 5.92 -13.89 1.35
C TYR A 117 5.95 -14.57 -0.02
N ASN A 118 5.93 -15.90 -0.05
CA ASN A 118 5.88 -16.68 -1.28
C ASN A 118 4.53 -16.54 -2.00
N ARG A 119 4.41 -17.07 -3.23
CA ARG A 119 3.22 -16.91 -4.09
C ARG A 119 1.89 -17.37 -3.49
N PHE A 120 1.89 -18.23 -2.47
CA PHE A 120 0.66 -18.79 -1.88
C PHE A 120 0.38 -18.29 -0.46
N LEU A 121 1.12 -17.27 0.00
CA LEU A 121 0.99 -16.69 1.34
C LEU A 121 1.01 -17.75 2.46
N ASN A 122 1.81 -18.80 2.29
CA ASN A 122 1.93 -19.90 3.24
C ASN A 122 3.36 -20.06 3.80
N ALA A 123 4.29 -19.24 3.33
CA ALA A 123 5.68 -19.20 3.77
C ALA A 123 6.30 -17.81 3.50
N THR A 124 7.51 -17.57 4.01
CA THR A 124 8.34 -16.42 3.61
C THR A 124 8.64 -16.46 2.12
N ALA A 125 9.12 -15.34 1.57
CA ALA A 125 9.64 -15.26 0.21
C ALA A 125 10.67 -16.36 -0.15
N ASN A 126 11.42 -16.86 0.83
CA ASN A 126 12.42 -17.91 0.66
C ASN A 126 11.91 -19.31 1.05
N GLY A 127 10.61 -19.47 1.28
CA GLY A 127 9.98 -20.77 1.56
C GLY A 127 10.07 -21.25 3.03
N SER A 128 10.50 -20.40 3.96
CA SER A 128 10.50 -20.75 5.39
C SER A 128 9.09 -20.62 5.99
N VAL A 129 8.73 -21.53 6.90
CA VAL A 129 7.42 -21.49 7.57
C VAL A 129 7.25 -20.21 8.39
N VAL A 130 6.07 -19.58 8.28
CA VAL A 130 5.70 -18.37 9.03
C VAL A 130 4.45 -18.63 9.85
N ILE A 131 4.52 -18.33 11.15
CA ILE A 131 3.38 -18.47 12.07
C ILE A 131 2.57 -17.17 12.15
N ASN A 132 3.25 -16.02 12.12
CA ASN A 132 2.61 -14.70 12.19
C ASN A 132 3.18 -13.79 11.09
N TYR A 133 2.42 -13.66 10.00
CA TYR A 133 2.85 -12.92 8.81
C TYR A 133 3.00 -11.43 9.08
N VAL A 134 2.11 -10.82 9.89
CA VAL A 134 2.20 -9.40 10.26
C VAL A 134 3.51 -9.13 11.02
N LYS A 135 3.81 -9.92 12.05
CA LYS A 135 5.05 -9.78 12.84
C LYS A 135 6.29 -9.98 11.97
N TYR A 136 6.32 -11.04 11.16
CA TYR A 136 7.43 -11.30 10.25
C TYR A 136 7.63 -10.14 9.25
N GLY A 137 6.54 -9.67 8.63
CA GLY A 137 6.58 -8.57 7.66
C GLY A 137 7.14 -7.30 8.28
N LEU A 138 6.68 -6.94 9.49
CA LEU A 138 7.23 -5.81 10.24
C LEU A 138 8.73 -5.97 10.54
N GLN A 139 9.19 -7.17 10.92
CA GLN A 139 10.61 -7.42 11.20
C GLN A 139 11.49 -7.24 9.95
N VAL A 140 11.02 -7.71 8.78
CA VAL A 140 11.74 -7.52 7.51
C VAL A 140 11.79 -6.04 7.14
N ILE A 141 10.66 -5.32 7.28
CA ILE A 141 10.58 -3.89 6.97
C ILE A 141 11.44 -3.05 7.92
N GLU A 142 11.46 -3.37 9.22
CA GLU A 142 12.34 -2.73 10.20
C GLU A 142 13.81 -2.89 9.84
N LYS A 143 14.20 -4.06 9.33
CA LYS A 143 15.56 -4.35 8.88
C LYS A 143 15.92 -3.63 7.57
N ASP A 144 15.07 -3.72 6.56
CA ASP A 144 15.41 -3.29 5.20
C ASP A 144 15.12 -1.80 4.96
N PHE A 145 14.15 -1.26 5.70
CA PHE A 145 13.61 0.11 5.59
C PHE A 145 13.37 0.76 6.96
N PRO A 146 14.39 0.83 7.85
CA PRO A 146 14.22 1.26 9.25
C PRO A 146 13.58 2.64 9.40
N GLN A 147 13.87 3.56 8.47
CA GLN A 147 13.31 4.92 8.48
C GLN A 147 11.81 5.00 8.13
N TYR A 148 11.28 4.00 7.41
CA TYR A 148 9.87 3.94 7.00
C TYR A 148 9.04 2.99 7.85
N TYR A 149 9.69 2.09 8.58
CA TYR A 149 9.04 1.14 9.49
C TYR A 149 8.04 1.77 10.47
N PRO A 150 8.32 2.93 11.13
CA PRO A 150 7.35 3.55 12.02
C PRO A 150 6.00 3.85 11.33
N PHE A 151 6.04 4.31 10.08
CA PHE A 151 4.82 4.59 9.31
C PHE A 151 4.07 3.30 8.99
N VAL A 152 4.78 2.25 8.57
CA VAL A 152 4.14 0.96 8.30
C VAL A 152 3.49 0.42 9.56
N LYS A 153 4.20 0.41 10.69
CA LYS A 153 3.65 -0.05 11.97
C LYS A 153 2.39 0.72 12.33
N GLU A 154 2.42 2.05 12.26
CA GLU A 154 1.29 2.89 12.63
C GLU A 154 0.09 2.71 11.68
N TYR A 155 0.27 2.97 10.39
CA TYR A 155 -0.82 3.06 9.42
C TYR A 155 -1.34 1.71 8.95
N VAL A 156 -0.54 0.64 9.05
CA VAL A 156 -0.95 -0.69 8.58
C VAL A 156 -1.45 -1.58 9.71
N THR A 157 -0.90 -1.44 10.93
CA THR A 157 -1.17 -2.39 12.04
C THR A 157 -1.86 -1.79 13.26
N GLN A 158 -1.95 -0.45 13.38
CA GLN A 158 -2.51 0.20 14.57
C GLN A 158 -3.76 1.02 14.25
N ARG A 159 -3.71 1.85 13.20
CA ARG A 159 -4.85 2.69 12.79
C ARG A 159 -5.88 1.86 12.02
N TRP A 160 -7.15 2.26 12.15
CA TRP A 160 -8.25 1.62 11.43
C TRP A 160 -8.23 1.98 9.96
N ALA A 161 -8.49 0.99 9.11
CA ALA A 161 -8.59 1.18 7.68
C ALA A 161 -9.95 1.78 7.31
N SER A 162 -9.98 2.66 6.30
CA SER A 162 -11.24 3.24 5.86
C SER A 162 -12.16 2.19 5.24
N GLY A 163 -13.44 2.24 5.61
CA GLY A 163 -14.42 1.23 5.21
C GLY A 163 -14.21 -0.14 5.86
N SER A 164 -13.28 -0.28 6.81
CA SER A 164 -13.18 -1.48 7.65
C SER A 164 -14.01 -1.30 8.91
N PHE A 165 -14.63 -2.38 9.38
CA PHE A 165 -15.33 -2.40 10.67
C PHE A 165 -14.33 -2.36 11.84
N PHE A 166 -13.69 -1.21 12.05
CA PHE A 166 -12.82 -0.92 13.19
C PHE A 166 -11.56 -1.82 13.31
N GLN A 167 -10.92 -2.17 12.18
CA GLN A 167 -9.72 -2.99 12.18
C GLN A 167 -8.57 -2.41 11.34
N PRO A 168 -7.30 -2.63 11.71
CA PRO A 168 -6.17 -2.24 10.87
C PRO A 168 -6.08 -3.08 9.59
N VAL A 169 -5.45 -2.50 8.55
CA VAL A 169 -5.37 -3.12 7.22
C VAL A 169 -4.71 -4.49 7.25
N ALA A 170 -3.68 -4.67 8.08
CA ALA A 170 -2.97 -5.95 8.21
C ALA A 170 -3.87 -7.12 8.63
N TYR A 171 -5.02 -6.84 9.25
CA TYR A 171 -5.95 -7.84 9.75
C TYR A 171 -7.20 -8.01 8.88
N MET A 172 -7.28 -7.30 7.75
CA MET A 172 -8.39 -7.43 6.79
C MET A 172 -8.25 -8.66 5.89
N GLY A 173 -7.02 -9.10 5.61
CA GLY A 173 -6.73 -10.30 4.82
C GLY A 173 -6.76 -11.59 5.64
N ASN A 174 -6.97 -12.72 4.97
CA ASN A 174 -6.90 -14.05 5.59
C ASN A 174 -5.89 -14.94 4.84
N PRO A 175 -4.74 -15.30 5.45
CA PRO A 175 -4.32 -14.95 6.81
C PRO A 175 -3.99 -13.44 6.97
N PRO A 176 -4.01 -12.88 8.19
CA PRO A 176 -3.53 -11.53 8.46
C PRO A 176 -2.06 -11.36 8.06
N HIS A 177 -1.74 -10.35 7.24
CA HIS A 177 -0.42 -10.12 6.67
C HIS A 177 -0.21 -8.64 6.32
N ILE A 178 1.03 -8.23 6.04
CA ILE A 178 1.28 -6.88 5.52
C ILE A 178 0.79 -6.81 4.06
N PRO A 179 -0.15 -5.91 3.72
CA PRO A 179 -0.66 -5.76 2.36
C PRO A 179 0.41 -5.14 1.44
N THR A 180 0.09 -4.99 0.15
CA THR A 180 0.94 -4.20 -0.75
C THR A 180 0.96 -2.73 -0.32
N LEU A 181 2.17 -2.16 -0.31
CA LEU A 181 2.44 -0.76 0.03
C LEU A 181 3.33 -0.13 -1.03
N ILE A 182 3.07 1.14 -1.33
CA ILE A 182 4.03 2.02 -2.00
C ILE A 182 4.31 3.19 -1.07
N ILE A 183 5.58 3.45 -0.78
CA ILE A 183 6.01 4.61 -0.01
C ILE A 183 6.87 5.49 -0.91
N ILE A 184 6.54 6.77 -1.00
CA ILE A 184 7.29 7.75 -1.78
C ILE A 184 7.77 8.83 -0.82
N SER A 185 9.08 9.05 -0.79
CA SER A 185 9.69 10.14 -0.03
C SER A 185 10.44 11.05 -0.99
N SER A 186 10.10 12.33 -0.97
CA SER A 186 10.68 13.39 -1.80
C SER A 186 10.67 14.71 -1.03
N ASP A 187 11.09 15.78 -1.69
CA ASP A 187 11.01 17.16 -1.19
C ASP A 187 9.58 17.61 -0.83
N LYS A 188 8.55 16.93 -1.36
CA LYS A 188 7.12 17.13 -1.01
C LYS A 188 6.73 16.50 0.34
N GLY A 189 7.60 15.68 0.92
CA GLY A 189 7.39 14.89 2.14
C GLY A 189 7.27 13.39 1.86
N THR A 190 6.78 12.64 2.85
CA THR A 190 6.59 11.19 2.72
C THR A 190 5.11 10.84 2.58
N TYR A 191 4.81 10.07 1.54
CA TYR A 191 3.48 9.59 1.19
C TYR A 191 3.46 8.07 1.20
N MET A 192 2.32 7.50 1.55
CA MET A 192 2.08 6.06 1.55
C MET A 192 0.79 5.76 0.80
N LEU A 193 0.81 4.68 0.01
CA LEU A 193 -0.36 4.02 -0.52
C LEU A 193 -0.44 2.62 0.09
N ILE A 194 -1.64 2.23 0.51
CA ILE A 194 -1.95 0.88 0.99
C ILE A 194 -3.01 0.29 0.06
N GLY A 195 -2.72 -0.83 -0.58
CA GLY A 195 -3.58 -1.44 -1.58
C GLY A 195 -2.98 -1.34 -2.98
N HIS A 196 -3.71 -0.75 -3.92
CA HIS A 196 -3.32 -0.62 -5.33
C HIS A 196 -3.53 0.79 -5.88
N ILE A 197 -2.76 1.19 -6.91
CA ILE A 197 -2.96 2.44 -7.65
C ILE A 197 -4.18 2.32 -8.57
N VAL A 198 -4.32 1.18 -9.25
CA VAL A 198 -5.48 0.84 -10.10
C VAL A 198 -5.96 -0.57 -9.80
N SER A 199 -7.24 -0.84 -10.01
CA SER A 199 -7.84 -2.14 -9.69
C SER A 199 -7.19 -3.29 -10.50
N PRO A 200 -6.85 -4.43 -9.87
CA PRO A 200 -6.34 -5.60 -10.59
C PRO A 200 -7.27 -6.15 -11.67
N SER A 201 -8.57 -5.94 -11.53
CA SER A 201 -9.55 -6.35 -12.53
C SER A 201 -9.31 -5.74 -13.92
N LEU A 202 -8.56 -4.63 -14.00
CA LEU A 202 -8.18 -4.04 -15.28
C LEU A 202 -7.15 -4.90 -16.04
N LEU A 203 -6.52 -5.87 -15.37
CA LEU A 203 -5.50 -6.75 -15.95
C LEU A 203 -6.03 -8.14 -16.32
N ASP A 204 -7.29 -8.47 -16.00
CA ASP A 204 -7.87 -9.83 -16.12
C ASP A 204 -7.74 -10.43 -17.52
N ASN A 205 -7.75 -9.60 -18.57
CA ASN A 205 -7.73 -10.03 -19.96
C ASN A 205 -6.37 -9.84 -20.66
N TYR A 206 -5.34 -9.48 -19.90
CA TYR A 206 -4.01 -9.22 -20.45
C TYR A 206 -3.00 -10.25 -19.95
N ASN A 207 -2.04 -10.57 -20.81
CA ASN A 207 -0.87 -11.35 -20.42
C ASN A 207 0.38 -10.46 -20.39
N ALA A 208 1.44 -10.95 -19.76
CA ALA A 208 2.68 -10.19 -19.59
C ALA A 208 3.30 -9.74 -20.93
N THR A 209 3.26 -10.57 -21.98
CA THR A 209 3.80 -10.23 -23.30
C THR A 209 3.05 -9.05 -23.93
N TYR A 210 1.73 -9.06 -23.85
CA TYR A 210 0.90 -7.96 -24.34
C TYR A 210 1.16 -6.68 -23.56
N LEU A 211 1.14 -6.77 -22.22
CA LEU A 211 1.39 -5.62 -21.35
C LEU A 211 2.75 -4.98 -21.70
N LEU A 212 3.84 -5.76 -21.74
CA LEU A 212 5.19 -5.26 -22.06
C LEU A 212 5.27 -4.51 -23.40
N SER A 213 4.50 -4.92 -24.40
CA SER A 213 4.53 -4.31 -25.73
C SER A 213 3.57 -3.12 -25.90
N HIS A 214 2.64 -2.91 -24.96
CA HIS A 214 1.54 -1.95 -25.10
C HIS A 214 1.38 -1.00 -23.89
N LEU A 215 2.31 -0.96 -22.93
CA LEU A 215 2.19 -0.11 -21.72
C LEU A 215 1.80 1.34 -22.01
N SER A 216 2.41 1.97 -23.02
CA SER A 216 2.13 3.37 -23.40
C SER A 216 0.75 3.59 -24.00
N GLN A 217 0.06 2.53 -24.43
CA GLN A 217 -1.25 2.58 -25.07
C GLN A 217 -2.39 2.29 -24.07
N LEU A 218 -2.07 1.74 -22.91
CA LEU A 218 -3.05 1.39 -21.88
C LEU A 218 -3.30 2.57 -20.96
N SER A 219 -4.49 3.18 -21.09
CA SER A 219 -4.85 4.40 -20.37
C SER A 219 -4.77 4.26 -18.84
N PHE A 220 -5.14 3.12 -18.28
CA PHE A 220 -5.06 2.88 -16.84
C PHE A 220 -3.61 2.79 -16.34
N ILE A 221 -2.67 2.29 -17.15
CA ILE A 221 -1.24 2.33 -16.82
C ILE A 221 -0.77 3.77 -16.81
N GLN A 222 -1.11 4.54 -17.85
CA GLN A 222 -0.71 5.95 -17.94
C GLN A 222 -1.31 6.83 -16.85
N GLN A 223 -2.55 6.55 -16.43
CA GLN A 223 -3.17 7.19 -15.27
C GLN A 223 -2.42 6.87 -13.98
N GLY A 224 -2.01 5.61 -13.79
CA GLY A 224 -1.20 5.22 -12.64
C GLY A 224 0.19 5.88 -12.63
N VAL A 225 0.82 6.01 -13.80
CA VAL A 225 2.10 6.74 -13.95
C VAL A 225 1.92 8.21 -13.56
N ALA A 226 0.89 8.88 -14.10
CA ALA A 226 0.59 10.26 -13.76
C ALA A 226 0.25 10.46 -12.27
N GLU A 227 -0.31 9.44 -11.61
CA GLU A 227 -0.52 9.47 -10.16
C GLU A 227 0.81 9.48 -9.39
N LEU A 228 1.77 8.63 -9.77
CA LEU A 228 3.11 8.59 -9.16
C LEU A 228 3.88 9.90 -9.35
N GLU A 229 3.75 10.54 -10.51
CA GLU A 229 4.38 11.83 -10.82
C GLU A 229 3.97 12.97 -9.88
N LYS A 230 2.78 12.90 -9.27
CA LYS A 230 2.35 13.92 -8.30
C LYS A 230 3.24 13.96 -7.06
N TYR A 231 3.78 12.82 -6.66
CA TYR A 231 4.52 12.63 -5.40
C TYR A 231 6.04 12.57 -5.56
N THR A 232 6.51 12.41 -6.80
CA THR A 232 7.94 12.34 -7.14
C THR A 232 8.49 13.66 -7.59
#